data_AF-M0CE44-F1
#
_entry.id   AF-M0CE44-F1
#
_cell.length_a   1.000
_cell.length_b   1.000
_cell.length_c   1.000
_cell.angle_alpha   90.00
_cell.angle_beta   90.00
_cell.angle_gamma   90.00
#
_symmetry.space_group_name_H-M   'P 1'
#
loop_
_entity.id
_entity.type
_entity.pdbx_description
1 polymer ?
#
loop_
_entity_poly.entity_id
_entity_poly.type
_entity_poly.pdbx_seq_one_letter_code
_entity_poly.pdbx_strand_id
1 'polypeptide(L)'
;MLRGEFESVGERSPEEVRRAYGELLAETVESVGIDTVVSRSGVDPEVVEAIAAGDQPELTLEAAAAVLATDPDRPDGETIKLEALDILLMGMTTAVVDVDAVAAGLDDEMDPKEIQQKVEGRYPITLAEYAAIHRFLEAR
;
A
#
# COMPACT_ATOMS: atom_id res chain seq x y z
N MET A 1 -7.89 -10.49 -4.39
CA MET A 1 -7.08 -10.42 -3.15
C MET A 1 -5.80 -9.71 -3.51
N LEU A 2 -5.26 -8.85 -2.62
CA LEU A 2 -3.97 -8.18 -2.87
C LEU A 2 -2.77 -9.14 -2.85
N ARG A 3 -2.95 -10.33 -2.26
CA ARG A 3 -1.93 -11.37 -2.16
C ARG A 3 -1.60 -11.93 -3.56
N GLY A 4 -0.36 -11.77 -3.99
CA GLY A 4 0.14 -12.27 -5.28
C GLY A 4 0.02 -11.28 -6.45
N GLU A 5 -0.49 -10.07 -6.23
CA GLU A 5 -0.54 -9.01 -7.28
C GLU A 5 0.87 -8.54 -7.68
N PHE A 6 1.84 -8.66 -6.78
CA PHE A 6 3.21 -8.24 -7.01
C PHE A 6 4.15 -9.42 -6.82
N GLU A 7 4.59 -10.02 -7.93
CA GLU A 7 5.68 -10.99 -7.90
C GLU A 7 7.04 -10.29 -7.70
N SER A 8 7.96 -10.98 -7.02
CA SER A 8 9.36 -10.58 -6.82
C SER A 8 9.57 -9.17 -6.24
N VAL A 9 8.70 -8.77 -5.30
CA VAL A 9 8.77 -7.46 -4.62
C VAL A 9 10.13 -7.24 -3.95
N GLY A 10 10.72 -8.27 -3.34
CA GLY A 10 12.02 -8.18 -2.67
C GLY A 10 13.21 -7.90 -3.59
N GLU A 11 13.08 -8.17 -4.90
CA GLU A 11 14.13 -7.93 -5.90
C GLU A 11 14.07 -6.52 -6.51
N ARG A 12 12.98 -5.78 -6.26
CA ARG A 12 12.73 -4.44 -6.80
C ARG A 12 13.31 -3.36 -5.89
N SER A 13 13.59 -2.19 -6.47
CA SER A 13 13.90 -0.98 -5.70
C SER A 13 12.65 -0.47 -4.95
N PRO A 14 12.79 0.33 -3.87
CA PRO A 14 11.64 0.92 -3.18
C PRO A 14 10.74 1.73 -4.12
N GLU A 15 11.34 2.47 -5.04
CA GLU A 15 10.63 3.27 -6.05
C GLU A 15 9.86 2.39 -7.04
N GLU A 16 10.41 1.23 -7.43
CA GLU A 16 9.75 0.28 -8.31
C GLU A 16 8.56 -0.41 -7.65
N VAL A 17 8.66 -0.75 -6.35
CA VAL A 17 7.53 -1.30 -5.59
C VAL A 17 6.43 -0.25 -5.45
N ARG A 18 6.78 0.99 -5.07
CA ARG A 18 5.83 2.11 -4.99
C ARG A 18 5.15 2.36 -6.34
N ARG A 19 5.92 2.33 -7.43
CA ARG A 19 5.39 2.49 -8.80
C ARG A 19 4.43 1.37 -9.16
N ALA A 20 4.72 0.13 -8.81
CA ALA A 20 3.80 -0.98 -9.07
C ALA A 20 2.44 -0.79 -8.36
N TYR A 21 2.43 -0.32 -7.11
CA TYR A 21 1.19 0.07 -6.44
C TYR A 21 0.49 1.25 -7.13
N GLY A 22 1.24 2.25 -7.59
CA GLY A 22 0.70 3.38 -8.34
C GLY A 22 0.07 2.96 -9.68
N GLU A 23 0.71 2.05 -10.42
CA GLU A 23 0.19 1.48 -11.66
C GLU A 23 -1.12 0.73 -11.42
N LEU A 24 -1.20 -0.08 -10.36
CA LEU A 24 -2.44 -0.78 -9.99
C LEU A 24 -3.60 0.20 -9.71
N LEU A 25 -3.31 1.31 -9.03
CA LEU A 25 -4.30 2.36 -8.77
C LEU A 25 -4.69 3.07 -10.07
N ALA A 26 -3.72 3.43 -10.92
CA ALA A 26 -3.97 4.08 -12.20
C ALA A 26 -4.83 3.21 -13.12
N GLU A 27 -4.54 1.91 -13.22
CA GLU A 27 -5.35 0.94 -13.98
C GLU A 27 -6.80 0.87 -13.46
N THR A 28 -6.97 0.89 -12.13
CA THR A 28 -8.30 0.92 -11.52
C THR A 28 -9.04 2.21 -11.90
N VAL A 29 -8.35 3.36 -11.82
CA VAL A 29 -8.94 4.67 -12.17
C VAL A 29 -9.27 4.75 -13.66
N GLU A 30 -8.44 4.19 -14.54
CA GLU A 30 -8.70 4.11 -15.98
C GLU A 30 -9.93 3.25 -16.28
N SER A 31 -10.05 2.08 -15.62
CA SER A 31 -11.17 1.15 -15.80
C SER A 31 -12.50 1.70 -15.28
N VAL A 32 -12.51 2.30 -14.09
CA VAL A 32 -13.72 2.76 -13.40
C VAL A 32 -14.11 4.21 -13.79
N GLY A 33 -13.12 5.02 -14.14
CA GLY A 33 -13.26 6.44 -14.48
C GLY A 33 -13.17 7.37 -13.27
N ILE A 34 -12.47 8.51 -13.44
CA ILE A 34 -12.15 9.49 -12.39
C ILE A 34 -13.38 9.91 -11.57
N ASP A 35 -14.46 10.38 -12.22
CA ASP A 35 -15.66 10.87 -11.53
C ASP A 35 -16.29 9.80 -10.62
N THR A 36 -16.31 8.55 -11.09
CA THR A 36 -16.84 7.42 -10.34
C THR A 36 -15.92 7.09 -9.17
N VAL A 37 -14.61 7.11 -9.37
CA VAL A 37 -13.64 6.86 -8.30
C VAL A 37 -13.75 7.92 -7.21
N VAL A 38 -13.75 9.20 -7.56
CA VAL A 38 -13.93 10.32 -6.62
C VAL A 38 -15.23 10.14 -5.83
N SER A 39 -16.34 9.90 -6.53
CA SER A 39 -17.65 9.78 -5.89
C SER A 39 -17.76 8.58 -4.95
N ARG A 40 -17.08 7.46 -5.21
CA ARG A 40 -17.21 6.21 -4.45
C ARG A 40 -16.15 6.07 -3.35
N SER A 41 -14.92 6.47 -3.64
CA SER A 41 -13.80 6.35 -2.70
C SER A 41 -13.76 7.49 -1.67
N GLY A 42 -14.31 8.65 -2.02
CA GLY A 42 -14.22 9.87 -1.20
C GLY A 42 -12.81 10.49 -1.19
N VAL A 43 -11.91 10.03 -2.06
CA VAL A 43 -10.58 10.62 -2.26
C VAL A 43 -10.70 11.94 -3.01
N ASP A 44 -9.80 12.87 -2.69
CA ASP A 44 -9.74 14.19 -3.32
C ASP A 44 -9.60 14.07 -4.86
N PRO A 45 -10.38 14.82 -5.66
CA PRO A 45 -10.28 14.81 -7.12
C PRO A 45 -8.86 15.03 -7.64
N GLU A 46 -8.09 15.96 -7.04
CA GLU A 46 -6.73 16.26 -7.47
C GLU A 46 -5.80 15.05 -7.27
N VAL A 47 -6.01 14.28 -6.20
CA VAL A 47 -5.26 13.04 -5.94
C VAL A 47 -5.64 11.95 -6.95
N VAL A 48 -6.93 11.79 -7.26
CA VAL A 48 -7.37 10.79 -8.25
C VAL A 48 -6.87 11.15 -9.66
N GLU A 49 -6.89 12.42 -10.03
CA GLU A 49 -6.33 12.91 -11.29
C GLU A 49 -4.81 12.67 -11.38
N ALA A 50 -4.07 12.94 -10.30
CA ALA A 50 -2.64 12.63 -10.24
C ALA A 50 -2.36 11.12 -10.39
N ILE A 51 -3.13 10.27 -9.72
CA ILE A 51 -3.05 8.81 -9.90
C ILE A 51 -3.30 8.42 -11.37
N ALA A 52 -4.33 8.97 -12.00
CA ALA A 52 -4.65 8.71 -13.39
C ALA A 52 -3.54 9.17 -14.36
N ALA A 53 -2.81 10.22 -14.00
CA ALA A 53 -1.65 10.71 -14.75
C ALA A 53 -0.39 9.85 -14.57
N GLY A 54 -0.43 8.84 -13.68
CA GLY A 54 0.72 8.02 -13.32
C GLY A 54 1.67 8.69 -12.31
N ASP A 55 1.25 9.78 -11.69
CA ASP A 55 1.99 10.42 -10.60
C ASP A 55 1.86 9.58 -9.31
N GLN A 56 2.72 9.88 -8.33
CA GLN A 56 2.74 9.21 -7.04
C GLN A 56 2.40 10.18 -5.91
N PRO A 57 1.15 10.67 -5.80
CA PRO A 57 0.77 11.57 -4.72
C PRO A 57 0.93 10.92 -3.35
N GLU A 58 1.06 11.73 -2.30
CA GLU A 58 0.97 11.22 -0.94
C GLU A 58 -0.45 10.75 -0.65
N LEU A 59 -0.58 9.48 -0.28
CA LEU A 59 -1.86 8.86 -0.01
C LEU A 59 -1.71 7.77 1.05
N THR A 60 -2.75 7.62 1.89
CA THR A 60 -2.82 6.57 2.89
C THR A 60 -3.15 5.22 2.25
N LEU A 61 -2.73 4.12 2.88
CA LEU A 61 -3.14 2.78 2.47
C LEU A 61 -4.66 2.63 2.45
N GLU A 62 -5.36 3.29 3.37
CA GLU A 62 -6.82 3.33 3.41
C GLU A 62 -7.43 4.02 2.19
N ALA A 63 -6.88 5.17 1.78
CA ALA A 63 -7.34 5.86 0.57
C ALA A 63 -7.04 5.05 -0.69
N ALA A 64 -5.87 4.40 -0.79
CA ALA A 64 -5.57 3.48 -1.88
C ALA A 64 -6.55 2.31 -1.92
N ALA A 65 -6.83 1.70 -0.77
CA ALA A 65 -7.79 0.61 -0.67
C ALA A 65 -9.21 1.06 -1.07
N ALA A 66 -9.60 2.29 -0.71
CA ALA A 66 -10.86 2.88 -1.13
C ALA A 66 -10.95 3.08 -2.64
N VAL A 67 -9.85 3.49 -3.31
CA VAL A 67 -9.78 3.56 -4.78
C VAL A 67 -9.93 2.17 -5.40
N LEU A 68 -9.19 1.18 -4.91
CA LEU A 68 -9.28 -0.20 -5.40
C LEU A 68 -10.70 -0.79 -5.23
N ALA A 69 -11.37 -0.48 -4.13
CA ALA A 69 -12.73 -0.95 -3.86
C ALA A 69 -13.82 -0.31 -4.73
N THR A 70 -13.47 0.66 -5.59
CA THR A 70 -14.43 1.22 -6.54
C THR A 70 -14.69 0.28 -7.73
N ASP A 71 -13.76 -0.63 -7.99
CA ASP A 71 -13.90 -1.76 -8.90
C ASP A 71 -14.86 -2.80 -8.29
N PRO A 72 -16.01 -3.08 -8.94
CA PRO A 72 -17.00 -4.03 -8.41
C PRO A 72 -16.50 -5.47 -8.31
N ASP A 73 -15.41 -5.83 -8.98
CA ASP A 73 -14.82 -7.16 -8.93
C ASP A 73 -13.84 -7.32 -7.74
N ARG A 74 -13.56 -6.24 -7.01
CA ARG A 74 -12.68 -6.23 -5.83
C ARG A 74 -13.49 -6.21 -4.53
N PRO A 75 -12.91 -6.71 -3.41
CA PRO A 75 -13.51 -6.56 -2.09
C PRO A 75 -13.67 -5.10 -1.68
N ASP A 76 -14.39 -4.87 -0.59
CA ASP A 76 -14.50 -3.54 0.00
C ASP A 76 -13.13 -3.02 0.52
N GLY A 77 -13.03 -1.70 0.68
CA GLY A 77 -11.76 -1.04 1.01
C GLY A 77 -11.23 -1.44 2.39
N GLU A 78 -12.10 -1.76 3.35
CA GLU A 78 -11.65 -2.24 4.67
C GLU A 78 -11.02 -3.62 4.55
N THR A 79 -11.65 -4.53 3.81
CA THR A 79 -11.11 -5.87 3.51
C THR A 79 -9.76 -5.75 2.80
N ILE A 80 -9.65 -4.91 1.77
CA ILE A 80 -8.39 -4.69 1.04
C ILE A 80 -7.30 -4.17 1.98
N LYS A 81 -7.59 -3.19 2.83
CA LYS A 81 -6.65 -2.64 3.81
C LYS A 81 -6.18 -3.72 4.80
N LEU A 82 -7.10 -4.53 5.33
CA LEU A 82 -6.78 -5.60 6.28
C LEU A 82 -5.94 -6.70 5.64
N GLU A 83 -6.23 -7.09 4.39
CA GLU A 83 -5.39 -8.01 3.63
C GLU A 83 -3.97 -7.46 3.44
N ALA A 84 -3.86 -6.17 3.12
CA ALA A 84 -2.56 -5.52 2.95
C ALA A 84 -1.73 -5.54 4.25
N LEU A 85 -2.34 -5.23 5.40
CA LEU A 85 -1.67 -5.28 6.70
C LEU A 85 -1.31 -6.71 7.13
N ASP A 86 -2.18 -7.68 6.84
CA ASP A 86 -1.90 -9.11 7.07
C ASP A 86 -0.65 -9.57 6.30
N ILE A 87 -0.44 -9.08 5.07
CA ILE A 87 0.79 -9.36 4.31
C ILE A 87 2.03 -8.90 5.09
N LEU A 88 2.02 -7.72 5.72
CA LEU A 88 3.17 -7.26 6.52
C LEU A 88 3.38 -8.11 7.78
N LEU A 89 2.30 -8.45 8.50
CA LEU A 89 2.36 -9.31 9.69
C LEU A 89 2.91 -10.71 9.36
N MET A 90 2.43 -11.30 8.27
CA MET A 90 2.88 -12.59 7.77
C MET A 90 4.32 -12.52 7.25
N GLY A 91 4.69 -11.44 6.57
CA GLY A 91 6.05 -11.17 6.10
C GLY A 91 7.04 -11.10 7.27
N MET A 92 6.73 -10.35 8.33
CA MET A 92 7.55 -10.30 9.55
C MET A 92 7.71 -11.68 10.20
N THR A 93 6.63 -12.46 10.27
CA THR A 93 6.66 -13.81 10.83
C THR A 93 7.52 -14.76 10.00
N THR A 94 7.42 -14.68 8.66
CA THR A 94 8.12 -15.56 7.72
C THR A 94 9.60 -15.22 7.64
N ALA A 95 9.95 -13.94 7.59
CA ALA A 95 11.32 -13.45 7.59
C ALA A 95 11.98 -13.51 8.98
N VAL A 96 11.22 -13.83 10.04
CA VAL A 96 11.67 -13.85 11.44
C VAL A 96 12.32 -12.51 11.82
N VAL A 97 11.65 -11.41 11.47
CA VAL A 97 12.09 -10.05 11.78
C VAL A 97 11.12 -9.37 12.74
N ASP A 98 11.67 -8.59 13.66
CA ASP A 98 10.91 -7.72 14.56
C ASP A 98 10.86 -6.27 14.02
N VAL A 99 10.11 -5.41 14.71
CA VAL A 99 9.96 -4.00 14.32
C VAL A 99 11.25 -3.20 14.45
N ASP A 100 12.18 -3.62 15.31
CA ASP A 100 13.51 -3.01 15.41
C ASP A 100 14.35 -3.31 14.16
N ALA A 101 14.30 -4.54 13.67
CA ALA A 101 14.96 -4.94 12.42
C ALA A 101 14.34 -4.23 11.20
N VAL A 102 13.01 -4.03 11.19
CA VAL A 102 12.34 -3.25 10.14
C VAL A 102 12.78 -1.79 10.20
N ALA A 103 12.79 -1.16 11.38
CA ALA A 103 13.24 0.22 11.55
C ALA A 103 14.67 0.43 11.03
N ALA A 104 15.59 -0.43 11.47
CA ALA A 104 16.98 -0.41 11.01
C ALA A 104 17.10 -0.68 9.50
N GLY A 105 16.20 -1.48 8.93
CA GLY A 105 16.11 -1.78 7.51
C GLY A 105 15.59 -0.63 6.64
N LEU A 106 14.95 0.35 7.28
CA LEU A 106 14.43 1.58 6.69
C LEU A 106 15.24 2.80 7.16
N ASP A 107 16.53 2.60 7.49
CA ASP A 107 17.45 3.64 7.93
C ASP A 107 16.93 4.50 9.11
N ASP A 108 16.16 3.87 10.01
CA ASP A 108 15.53 4.50 11.18
C ASP A 108 14.62 5.70 10.82
N GLU A 109 14.06 5.75 9.60
CA GLU A 109 13.10 6.77 9.18
C GLU A 109 11.78 6.72 9.97
N MET A 110 11.48 5.58 10.60
CA MET A 110 10.32 5.42 11.50
C MET A 110 10.71 4.73 12.80
N ASP A 111 10.10 5.16 13.90
CA ASP A 111 10.28 4.51 15.21
C ASP A 111 9.71 3.07 15.20
N PRO A 112 10.35 2.09 15.85
CA PRO A 112 9.85 0.71 15.95
C PRO A 112 8.43 0.60 16.51
N LYS A 113 8.09 1.46 17.48
CA LYS A 113 6.75 1.53 18.05
C LYS A 113 5.72 2.04 17.02
N GLU A 114 6.11 2.99 16.19
CA GLU A 114 5.25 3.51 15.12
C GLU A 114 5.01 2.43 14.06
N ILE A 115 6.06 1.70 13.65
CA ILE A 115 5.94 0.53 12.77
C ILE A 115 4.94 -0.48 13.36
N GLN A 116 5.07 -0.84 14.64
CA GLN A 116 4.15 -1.77 15.30
C GLN A 116 2.70 -1.27 15.21
N GLN A 117 2.43 0.01 15.53
CA GLN A 117 1.06 0.55 15.46
C GLN A 117 0.50 0.56 14.04
N LYS A 118 1.32 0.92 13.04
CA LYS A 118 0.93 0.96 11.64
C LYS A 118 0.60 -0.43 11.10
N VAL A 119 1.46 -1.42 11.34
CA VAL A 119 1.27 -2.80 10.88
C VAL A 119 0.09 -3.49 11.58
N GLU A 120 -0.16 -3.16 12.85
CA GLU A 120 -1.37 -3.62 13.57
C GLU A 120 -2.65 -2.86 13.17
N GLY A 121 -2.57 -1.89 12.24
CA GLY A 121 -3.71 -1.08 11.80
C GLY A 121 -4.25 -0.10 12.85
N ARG A 122 -3.45 0.19 13.89
CA ARG A 122 -3.79 1.13 14.97
C ARG A 122 -3.37 2.57 14.70
N TYR A 123 -2.58 2.79 13.65
CA TYR A 123 -2.17 4.10 13.19
C TYR A 123 -2.21 4.16 11.66
N PRO A 124 -2.57 5.30 11.04
CA PRO A 124 -2.52 5.43 9.59
C PRO A 124 -1.12 5.17 9.03
N ILE A 125 -1.05 4.43 7.93
CA ILE A 125 0.16 4.17 7.17
C ILE A 125 0.02 4.75 5.76
N THR A 126 1.04 5.42 5.27
CA THR A 126 1.07 5.89 3.88
C THR A 126 1.36 4.72 2.94
N LEU A 127 0.94 4.81 1.68
CA LEU A 127 1.25 3.78 0.69
C LEU A 127 2.77 3.67 0.45
N ALA A 128 3.51 4.78 0.58
CA ALA A 128 4.96 4.78 0.47
C ALA A 128 5.62 3.99 1.62
N GLU A 129 5.19 4.24 2.86
CA GLU A 129 5.65 3.49 4.04
C GLU A 129 5.30 2.01 3.93
N TYR A 130 4.07 1.70 3.49
CA TYR A 130 3.62 0.34 3.26
C TYR A 130 4.51 -0.37 2.23
N ALA A 131 4.76 0.26 1.09
CA ALA A 131 5.62 -0.28 0.04
C ALA A 131 7.06 -0.51 0.53
N ALA A 132 7.60 0.42 1.34
CA ALA A 132 8.94 0.31 1.91
C ALA A 132 9.05 -0.89 2.87
N ILE A 133 8.10 -1.04 3.80
CA ILE A 133 8.07 -2.19 4.73
C ILE A 133 7.87 -3.48 3.95
N HIS A 134 6.88 -3.55 3.04
CA HIS A 134 6.61 -4.76 2.26
C HIS A 134 7.84 -5.22 1.48
N ARG A 135 8.52 -4.29 0.80
CA ARG A 135 9.78 -4.58 0.12
C ARG A 135 10.83 -5.13 1.06
N PHE A 136 11.05 -4.48 2.20
CA PHE A 136 12.04 -4.92 3.16
C PHE A 136 11.78 -6.36 3.61
N LEU A 137 10.52 -6.72 3.89
CA LEU A 137 10.13 -8.06 4.33
C LEU A 137 10.33 -9.11 3.23
N GLU A 138 9.99 -8.78 1.99
CA GLU A 138 10.15 -9.69 0.84
C GLU A 138 11.61 -9.88 0.41
N ALA A 139 12.50 -8.97 0.81
CA ALA A 139 13.94 -9.09 0.55
C ALA A 139 14.68 -9.97 1.57
N ARG A 140 13.97 -10.58 2.53
CA ARG A 140 14.54 -11.35 3.66
C ARG A 140 14.44 -12.87 3.49
#